data_AF-A0A537JQ25-F1
#
_entry.id   AF-A0A537JQ25-F1
#
_cell.length_a   1.000
_cell.length_b   1.000
_cell.length_c   1.000
_cell.angle_alpha   90.00
_cell.angle_beta   90.00
_cell.angle_gamma   90.00
#
_symmetry.space_group_name_H-M   'P 1'
#
loop_
_entity.id
_entity.type
_entity.pdbx_description
1 polymer ?
#
loop_
_entity_poly.entity_id
_entity_poly.type
_entity_poly.pdbx_seq_one_letter_code
_entity_poly.pdbx_strand_id
1 'polypeptide(L)'
;MGKWTERILQKRNYKYINQFTECWVPDIDDEYGLAGELSHPFKKPVIPIHYIGWLSRLNTVSVNIINETKDHLLIILSGPEPQRSLLEDKIIKEIANYRGTATIVRGLPTSPSLIPSTSMIHFYNHLPAEELNKEMQKAEYIISRSGYSTTS
;
A
#
# COMPACT_ATOMS: atom_id res chain seq x y z
N MET A 1 -11.17 16.74 -11.78
CA MET A 1 -11.24 16.30 -13.19
C MET A 1 -12.72 16.26 -13.59
N GLY A 2 -13.09 16.61 -14.82
CA GLY A 2 -14.51 16.71 -15.19
C GLY A 2 -15.17 15.33 -15.42
N LYS A 3 -16.45 15.17 -15.03
CA LYS A 3 -17.28 13.96 -15.21
C LYS A 3 -17.27 13.38 -16.63
N TRP A 4 -16.97 14.21 -17.64
CA TRP A 4 -16.87 13.81 -19.04
C TRP A 4 -15.59 13.02 -19.34
N THR A 5 -14.45 13.44 -18.77
CA THR A 5 -13.16 12.77 -18.92
C THR A 5 -13.21 11.37 -18.30
N GLU A 6 -13.83 11.23 -17.13
CA GLU A 6 -14.05 9.95 -16.46
C GLU A 6 -14.89 9.00 -17.32
N ARG A 7 -15.97 9.48 -17.93
CA ARG A 7 -16.82 8.67 -18.82
C ARG A 7 -16.08 8.15 -20.05
N ILE A 8 -15.19 8.95 -20.63
CA ILE A 8 -14.38 8.52 -21.78
C ILE A 8 -13.36 7.48 -21.36
N LEU A 9 -12.68 7.74 -20.24
CA LEU A 9 -11.68 6.82 -19.70
C LEU A 9 -12.32 5.47 -19.35
N GLN A 10 -13.48 5.48 -18.71
CA GLN A 10 -14.26 4.29 -18.37
C GLN A 10 -14.66 3.51 -19.62
N LYS A 11 -15.20 4.18 -20.65
CA LYS A 11 -15.54 3.53 -21.94
C LYS A 11 -14.33 2.86 -22.57
N ARG A 12 -13.17 3.50 -22.52
CA ARG A 12 -11.93 2.94 -23.09
C ARG A 12 -11.44 1.73 -22.27
N ASN A 13 -11.46 1.81 -20.95
CA ASN A 13 -11.11 0.69 -20.07
C ASN A 13 -12.03 -0.51 -20.33
N TYR A 14 -13.35 -0.30 -20.44
CA TYR A 14 -14.28 -1.38 -20.73
C TYR A 14 -14.11 -1.97 -22.13
N LYS A 15 -13.67 -1.19 -23.13
CA LYS A 15 -13.30 -1.76 -24.44
C LYS A 15 -12.19 -2.80 -24.32
N TYR A 16 -11.25 -2.64 -23.39
CA TYR A 16 -10.20 -3.62 -23.14
C TYR A 16 -10.66 -4.76 -22.23
N ILE A 17 -11.35 -4.44 -21.13
CA ILE A 17 -11.84 -5.44 -20.17
C ILE A 17 -12.81 -6.42 -20.84
N ASN A 18 -13.70 -5.95 -21.73
CA ASN A 18 -14.67 -6.81 -22.41
C ASN A 18 -14.07 -7.79 -23.44
N GLN A 19 -12.75 -7.80 -23.62
CA GLN A 19 -12.06 -8.80 -24.46
C GLN A 19 -11.75 -10.10 -23.70
N PHE A 20 -11.94 -10.11 -22.38
CA PHE A 20 -11.75 -11.26 -21.51
C PHE A 20 -13.07 -11.99 -21.23
N THR A 21 -12.98 -13.23 -20.74
CA THR A 21 -14.17 -14.02 -20.36
C THR A 21 -14.81 -13.53 -19.07
N GLU A 22 -14.00 -13.08 -18.12
CA GLU A 22 -14.42 -12.67 -16.78
C GLU A 22 -13.39 -11.70 -16.17
N CYS A 23 -13.81 -10.94 -15.15
CA CYS A 23 -12.96 -9.99 -14.44
C CYS A 23 -12.99 -10.28 -12.94
N TRP A 24 -11.81 -10.51 -12.34
CA TRP A 24 -11.70 -10.76 -10.90
C TRP A 24 -11.24 -9.49 -10.18
N VAL A 25 -12.00 -9.07 -9.18
CA VAL A 25 -11.77 -7.83 -8.43
C VAL A 25 -11.38 -8.20 -6.99
N PRO A 26 -10.19 -7.79 -6.51
CA PRO A 26 -9.74 -8.05 -5.15
C PRO A 26 -10.37 -7.05 -4.16
N ASP A 27 -11.69 -7.12 -4.05
CA ASP A 27 -12.51 -6.38 -3.09
C ASP A 27 -13.70 -7.26 -2.69
N ILE A 28 -14.49 -6.82 -1.71
CA ILE A 28 -15.77 -7.45 -1.35
C ILE A 28 -16.89 -6.95 -2.26
N ASP A 29 -17.90 -7.79 -2.54
CA ASP A 29 -19.12 -7.40 -3.28
C ASP A 29 -20.11 -6.72 -2.33
N ASP A 30 -19.70 -5.61 -1.70
CA ASP A 30 -20.50 -4.86 -0.72
C ASP A 30 -20.21 -3.35 -0.82
N GLU A 31 -21.15 -2.51 -0.38
CA GLU A 31 -21.06 -1.04 -0.43
C GLU A 31 -19.85 -0.47 0.35
N TYR A 32 -19.25 -1.28 1.24
CA TYR A 32 -18.11 -0.92 2.07
C TYR A 32 -16.76 -1.43 1.56
N GLY A 33 -16.66 -1.83 0.29
CA GLY A 33 -15.38 -2.21 -0.32
C GLY A 33 -14.31 -1.13 -0.19
N LEU A 34 -13.06 -1.55 0.02
CA LEU A 34 -11.95 -0.65 0.37
C LEU A 34 -11.60 0.34 -0.74
N ALA A 35 -11.97 0.03 -1.98
CA ALA A 35 -11.70 0.87 -3.14
C ALA A 35 -12.90 1.69 -3.64
N GLY A 36 -14.08 1.58 -2.99
CA GLY A 36 -15.26 2.39 -3.29
C GLY A 36 -15.66 2.35 -4.77
N GLU A 37 -15.91 3.51 -5.38
CA GLU A 37 -16.35 3.62 -6.79
C GLU A 37 -15.38 3.01 -7.82
N LEU A 38 -14.10 2.80 -7.45
CA LEU A 38 -13.12 2.19 -8.34
C LEU A 38 -13.38 0.69 -8.55
N SER A 39 -13.76 -0.02 -7.50
CA SER A 39 -14.17 -1.44 -7.54
C SER A 39 -15.67 -1.61 -7.75
N HIS A 40 -16.47 -0.57 -7.45
CA HIS A 40 -17.93 -0.57 -7.54
C HIS A 40 -18.45 0.54 -8.47
N PRO A 41 -18.10 0.51 -9.78
CA PRO A 41 -18.58 1.53 -10.71
C PRO A 41 -20.08 1.37 -10.96
N PHE A 42 -20.81 2.49 -11.02
CA PHE A 42 -22.24 2.50 -11.35
C PHE A 42 -22.56 1.77 -12.67
N LYS A 43 -21.66 1.90 -13.66
CA LYS A 43 -21.74 1.15 -14.90
C LYS A 43 -20.69 0.05 -14.90
N LYS A 44 -21.12 -1.21 -14.89
CA LYS A 44 -20.23 -2.38 -14.96
C LYS A 44 -19.86 -2.75 -16.41
N PRO A 45 -18.71 -3.42 -16.66
CA PRO A 45 -18.42 -4.10 -17.93
C PRO A 45 -19.48 -5.17 -18.25
N VAL A 46 -19.53 -5.63 -19.50
CA VAL A 46 -20.56 -6.59 -19.96
C VAL A 46 -20.24 -8.04 -19.55
N ILE A 47 -18.99 -8.29 -19.20
CA ILE A 47 -18.50 -9.60 -18.79
C ILE A 47 -18.77 -9.84 -17.28
N PRO A 48 -18.88 -11.10 -16.84
CA PRO A 48 -19.00 -11.44 -15.42
C PRO A 48 -17.88 -10.83 -14.57
N ILE A 49 -18.24 -10.33 -13.39
CA ILE A 49 -17.32 -9.79 -12.40
C ILE A 49 -17.37 -10.68 -11.16
N HIS A 50 -16.21 -11.10 -10.68
CA HIS A 50 -16.07 -11.92 -9.48
C HIS A 50 -15.28 -11.16 -8.43
N TYR A 51 -15.92 -10.86 -7.31
CA TYR A 51 -15.27 -10.28 -6.15
C TYR A 51 -14.65 -11.40 -5.31
N ILE A 52 -13.34 -11.37 -5.14
CA ILE A 52 -12.58 -12.43 -4.46
C ILE A 52 -12.24 -12.07 -3.00
N GLY A 53 -12.82 -10.98 -2.49
CA GLY A 53 -12.58 -10.49 -1.14
C GLY A 53 -11.26 -9.74 -1.01
N TRP A 54 -10.94 -9.35 0.23
CA TRP A 54 -9.70 -8.67 0.56
C TRP A 54 -8.51 -9.60 0.45
N LEU A 55 -7.52 -9.20 -0.33
CA LEU A 55 -6.28 -9.94 -0.49
C LEU A 55 -5.19 -9.32 0.38
N SER A 56 -5.12 -9.76 1.64
CA SER A 56 -4.00 -9.42 2.50
C SER A 56 -2.94 -10.51 2.49
N ARG A 57 -1.67 -10.11 2.40
CA ARG A 57 -0.51 -10.99 2.63
C ARG A 57 -0.05 -10.99 4.09
N LEU A 58 -0.74 -10.24 4.95
CA LEU A 58 -0.41 -10.07 6.35
C LEU A 58 -1.13 -11.14 7.17
N ASN A 59 -0.45 -11.71 8.16
CA ASN A 59 -1.05 -12.68 9.05
C ASN A 59 -1.62 -11.95 10.27
N THR A 60 -2.88 -12.21 10.60
CA THR A 60 -3.47 -11.74 11.86
C THR A 60 -2.79 -12.43 13.03
N VAL A 61 -2.14 -11.65 13.89
CA VAL A 61 -1.55 -12.14 15.14
C VAL A 61 -2.53 -11.91 16.28
N SER A 62 -2.65 -12.88 17.18
CA SER A 62 -3.49 -12.76 18.38
C SER A 62 -3.06 -11.56 19.23
N VAL A 63 -4.04 -10.79 19.72
CA VAL A 63 -3.86 -9.53 20.48
C VAL A 63 -2.95 -9.68 21.72
N ASN A 64 -2.78 -10.89 22.22
CA ASN A 64 -1.98 -11.20 23.40
C ASN A 64 -0.45 -11.25 23.14
N ILE A 65 0.02 -10.98 21.92
CA ILE A 65 1.45 -11.03 21.51
C ILE A 65 1.89 -9.71 20.85
N ILE A 66 1.31 -8.58 21.26
CA ILE A 66 1.70 -7.27 20.71
C ILE A 66 2.93 -6.77 21.50
N ASN A 67 4.08 -6.71 20.84
CA ASN A 67 5.34 -6.17 21.39
C ASN A 67 5.58 -4.74 20.89
N GLU A 68 4.61 -3.87 21.12
CA GLU A 68 4.69 -2.47 20.72
C GLU A 68 5.87 -1.78 21.43
N THR A 69 6.68 -1.06 20.66
CA THR A 69 7.79 -0.27 21.18
C THR A 69 7.39 1.19 21.16
N LYS A 70 7.47 1.83 22.32
CA LYS A 70 7.13 3.23 22.48
C LYS A 70 7.92 4.14 21.53
N ASP A 71 7.22 5.08 20.91
CA ASP A 71 7.71 6.05 19.92
C ASP A 71 8.38 5.40 18.70
N HIS A 72 8.09 4.12 18.39
CA HIS A 72 8.61 3.46 17.20
C HIS A 72 7.77 3.80 15.95
N LEU A 73 8.43 4.31 14.91
CA LEU A 73 7.81 4.63 13.63
C LEU A 73 8.10 3.54 12.59
N LEU A 74 7.07 2.99 11.97
CA LEU A 74 7.21 2.25 10.71
C LEU A 74 6.77 3.14 9.55
N ILE A 75 7.67 3.39 8.61
CA ILE A 75 7.41 4.21 7.44
C ILE A 75 7.48 3.34 6.18
N ILE A 76 6.37 3.24 5.45
CA ILE A 76 6.26 2.42 4.23
C ILE A 76 6.06 3.32 3.02
N LEU A 77 7.06 3.37 2.15
CA LEU A 77 7.05 4.14 0.92
C LEU A 77 6.64 3.24 -0.26
N SER A 78 5.76 3.77 -1.10
CA SER A 78 5.26 3.06 -2.27
C SER A 78 4.88 3.99 -3.42
N GLY A 79 4.52 3.40 -4.55
CA GLY A 79 3.89 4.03 -5.71
C GLY A 79 4.84 4.66 -6.74
N PRO A 80 4.30 5.31 -7.78
CA PRO A 80 5.06 5.71 -8.96
C PRO A 80 6.08 6.83 -8.70
N GLU A 81 7.19 6.79 -9.43
CA GLU A 81 8.16 7.88 -9.53
C GLU A 81 7.60 9.06 -10.33
N PRO A 82 8.00 10.31 -10.03
CA PRO A 82 9.04 10.71 -9.05
C PRO A 82 8.51 10.93 -7.62
N GLN A 83 7.20 10.82 -7.39
CA GLN A 83 6.59 11.18 -6.11
C GLN A 83 7.10 10.34 -4.94
N ARG A 84 7.40 9.05 -5.18
CA ARG A 84 8.00 8.16 -4.17
C ARG A 84 9.35 8.71 -3.69
N SER A 85 10.27 9.02 -4.62
CA SER A 85 11.58 9.57 -4.27
C SER A 85 11.50 10.93 -3.57
N LEU A 86 10.61 11.82 -4.03
CA LEU A 86 10.42 13.12 -3.38
C LEU A 86 9.92 13.00 -1.94
N LEU A 87 9.11 11.99 -1.64
CA LEU A 87 8.65 11.71 -0.28
C LEU A 87 9.78 11.11 0.57
N GLU A 88 10.55 10.17 0.01
CA GLU A 88 11.74 9.59 0.64
C GLU A 88 12.74 10.68 1.08
N ASP A 89 13.04 11.62 0.20
CA ASP A 89 13.97 12.72 0.49
C ASP A 89 13.50 13.63 1.62
N LYS A 90 12.19 13.88 1.72
CA LYS A 90 11.61 14.67 2.82
C LYS A 90 11.71 13.92 4.15
N ILE A 91 11.34 12.65 4.13
CA ILE A 91 11.35 11.80 5.33
C ILE A 91 12.77 11.64 5.86
N ILE A 92 13.76 11.40 4.99
CA ILE A 92 15.17 11.28 5.41
C ILE A 92 15.64 12.55 6.14
N LYS A 93 15.24 13.73 5.67
CA LYS A 93 15.60 15.00 6.30
C LYS A 93 14.96 15.20 7.67
N GLU A 94 13.69 14.81 7.81
CA GLU A 94 12.95 14.98 9.06
C GLU A 94 13.32 13.91 10.11
N ILE A 95 13.47 12.65 9.67
CA ILE A 95 13.75 11.52 10.56
C ILE A 95 15.14 11.61 11.19
N ALA A 96 16.08 12.32 10.57
CA ALA A 96 17.42 12.53 11.12
C ALA A 96 17.42 13.20 12.51
N ASN A 97 16.37 13.97 12.84
CA ASN A 97 16.20 14.63 14.14
C ASN A 97 15.18 13.93 15.05
N TYR A 98 14.67 12.77 14.63
CA TYR A 98 13.70 12.02 15.42
C TYR A 98 14.38 11.35 16.62
N ARG A 99 13.77 11.47 17.81
CA ARG A 99 14.33 10.96 19.07
C ARG A 99 13.93 9.51 19.38
N GLY A 100 12.89 9.01 18.72
CA GLY A 100 12.49 7.62 18.81
C GLY A 100 13.25 6.73 17.84
N THR A 101 12.77 5.50 17.69
CA THR A 101 13.32 4.56 16.70
C THR A 101 12.42 4.52 15.47
N ALA A 102 12.99 4.24 14.30
CA ALA A 102 12.20 4.15 13.09
C ALA A 102 12.72 3.07 12.14
N THR A 103 11.79 2.44 11.43
CA THR A 103 12.06 1.52 10.32
C THR A 103 11.43 2.09 9.06
N ILE A 104 12.24 2.28 8.01
CA ILE A 104 11.80 2.83 6.73
C ILE A 104 11.90 1.74 5.66
N VAL A 105 10.77 1.35 5.10
CA VAL A 105 10.67 0.42 3.96
C VAL A 105 10.43 1.22 2.68
N ARG A 106 11.41 1.21 1.79
CA ARG A 106 11.50 2.16 0.65
C ARG A 106 10.67 1.77 -0.58
N GLY A 107 10.21 0.52 -0.64
CA GLY A 107 9.44 0.00 -1.77
C GLY A 107 10.25 -0.21 -3.05
N LEU A 108 11.54 -0.53 -2.91
CA LEU A 108 12.52 -0.70 -3.99
C LEU A 108 13.13 -2.12 -4.03
N PRO A 109 12.34 -3.19 -4.22
CA PRO A 109 12.79 -4.58 -4.06
C PRO A 109 13.95 -4.98 -4.98
N THR A 110 14.10 -4.33 -6.13
CA THR A 110 15.15 -4.62 -7.11
C THR A 110 16.33 -3.65 -7.04
N SER A 111 16.28 -2.63 -6.17
CA SER A 111 17.34 -1.63 -6.10
C SER A 111 18.55 -2.17 -5.32
N PRO A 112 19.77 -2.06 -5.87
CA PRO A 112 20.99 -2.36 -5.13
C PRO A 112 21.42 -1.21 -4.20
N SER A 113 20.83 -0.02 -4.33
CA SER A 113 21.22 1.15 -3.54
C SER A 113 20.74 1.01 -2.10
N LEU A 114 21.67 0.93 -1.14
CA LEU A 114 21.36 0.85 0.28
C LEU A 114 21.60 2.20 0.95
N ILE A 115 20.71 2.55 1.88
CA ILE A 115 20.93 3.66 2.80
C ILE A 115 21.49 3.07 4.09
N PRO A 116 22.62 3.55 4.61
CA PRO A 116 23.15 3.07 5.88
C PRO A 116 22.14 3.24 7.01
N SER A 117 21.98 2.19 7.81
CA SER A 117 21.17 2.23 9.02
C SER A 117 22.02 2.66 10.22
N THR A 118 21.38 3.24 11.22
CA THR A 118 21.96 3.54 12.54
C THR A 118 21.42 2.58 13.58
N SER A 119 21.75 2.78 14.86
CA SER A 119 21.17 2.01 15.96
C SER A 119 19.69 2.31 16.21
N MET A 120 19.19 3.48 15.78
CA MET A 120 17.81 3.90 16.03
C MET A 120 16.96 3.93 14.76
N ILE A 121 17.58 4.18 13.61
CA ILE A 121 16.89 4.38 12.34
C ILE A 121 17.38 3.34 11.33
N HIS A 122 16.48 2.48 10.86
CA HIS A 122 16.78 1.41 9.92
C HIS A 122 16.14 1.68 8.56
N PHE A 123 16.89 1.41 7.49
CA PHE A 123 16.43 1.55 6.11
C PHE A 123 16.47 0.21 5.40
N TYR A 124 15.34 -0.20 4.83
CA TYR A 124 15.20 -1.40 4.02
C TYR A 124 14.63 -1.04 2.65
N ASN A 125 15.25 -1.57 1.59
CA ASN A 125 14.69 -1.43 0.26
C ASN A 125 13.35 -2.16 0.13
N HIS A 126 13.27 -3.34 0.71
CA HIS A 126 12.08 -4.16 0.80
C HIS A 126 12.19 -5.07 2.02
N LEU A 127 11.06 -5.36 2.66
CA LEU A 127 10.94 -6.39 3.70
C LEU A 127 9.99 -7.49 3.20
N PRO A 128 10.35 -8.78 3.37
CA PRO A 128 9.40 -9.87 3.20
C PRO A 128 8.18 -9.72 4.10
N ALA A 129 7.06 -10.34 3.73
CA ALA A 129 5.79 -10.19 4.44
C ALA A 129 5.89 -10.54 5.94
N GLU A 130 6.66 -11.57 6.30
CA GLU A 130 6.84 -11.96 7.71
C GLU A 130 7.61 -10.90 8.52
N GLU A 131 8.67 -10.33 7.97
CA GLU A 131 9.45 -9.28 8.63
C GLU A 131 8.66 -7.98 8.72
N LEU A 132 7.94 -7.62 7.66
CA LEU A 132 7.05 -6.47 7.67
C LEU A 132 5.96 -6.62 8.73
N ASN A 133 5.36 -7.81 8.88
CA ASN A 133 4.39 -8.09 9.93
C ASN A 133 4.98 -7.87 11.34
N LYS A 134 6.24 -8.27 11.57
CA LYS A 134 6.92 -8.06 12.85
C LYS A 134 7.17 -6.58 13.13
N GLU A 135 7.61 -5.82 12.12
CA GLU A 135 7.80 -4.38 12.24
C GLU A 135 6.46 -3.65 12.47
N MET A 136 5.38 -4.09 11.81
CA MET A 136 4.04 -3.54 12.05
C MET A 136 3.55 -3.77 13.48
N GLN A 137 3.87 -4.91 14.09
CA GLN A 137 3.52 -5.19 15.49
C GLN A 137 4.35 -4.39 16.49
N LYS A 138 5.55 -4.00 16.10
CA LYS A 138 6.47 -3.21 16.92
C LYS A 138 6.14 -1.71 16.88
N ALA A 139 5.58 -1.24 15.77
CA ALA A 139 5.33 0.17 15.53
C ALA A 139 4.14 0.69 16.36
N GLU A 140 4.40 1.75 17.13
CA GLU A 140 3.32 2.55 17.74
C GLU A 140 2.63 3.40 16.67
N TYR A 141 3.39 3.89 15.68
CA TYR A 141 2.85 4.65 14.56
C TYR A 141 3.31 4.09 13.22
N ILE A 142 2.36 3.94 12.29
CA ILE A 142 2.63 3.56 10.89
C ILE A 142 2.33 4.74 9.98
N ILE A 143 3.32 5.19 9.23
CA ILE A 143 3.19 6.20 8.18
C ILE A 143 3.32 5.48 6.85
N SER A 144 2.28 5.51 6.02
CA SER A 144 2.35 4.92 4.68
C SER A 144 1.85 5.87 3.62
N ARG A 145 2.44 5.77 2.42
CA ARG A 145 1.77 6.28 1.22
C ARG A 145 0.90 5.15 0.67
N SER A 146 -0.42 5.33 0.73
CA SER A 146 -1.38 4.33 0.28
C SER A 146 -1.32 4.16 -1.24
N GLY A 147 -1.13 2.91 -1.67
CA GLY A 147 -1.55 2.41 -2.97
C GLY A 147 -2.75 1.47 -2.81
N TYR A 148 -3.30 0.97 -3.92
CA TYR A 148 -4.48 0.08 -3.91
C TYR A 148 -4.25 -1.19 -3.05
N SER A 149 -3.02 -1.71 -2.99
CA SER A 149 -2.67 -2.88 -2.17
C SER A 149 -2.26 -2.56 -0.73
N THR A 150 -2.16 -1.28 -0.36
CA THR A 150 -1.88 -0.86 1.03
C THR A 150 -3.17 -0.71 1.82
N THR A 151 -4.28 -0.48 1.14
CA THR A 151 -5.62 -0.46 1.73
C THR A 151 -6.22 -1.84 1.89
N SER A 152 -5.83 -2.81 1.04
CA SER A 152 -6.26 -4.23 1.04
C SER A 152 -5.58 -5.11 2.09
#